data_AF-A0A9D6HU62-F1
#
_entry.id   AF-A0A9D6HU62-F1
#
_cell.length_a   1.000
_cell.length_b   1.000
_cell.length_c   1.000
_cell.angle_alpha   90.00
_cell.angle_beta   90.00
_cell.angle_gamma   90.00
#
_symmetry.space_group_name_H-M   'P 1'
#
loop_
_entity.id
_entity.type
_entity.pdbx_description
1 polymer ?
#
loop_
_entity_poly.entity_id
_entity_poly.type
_entity_poly.pdbx_seq_one_letter_code
_entity_poly.pdbx_strand_id
1 'polypeptide(L)'
;ANYCTVQVVRFGKEPARHYGARCDKFERNSSSDTSWEDLAAFRRSLFFGPWEREALPSAGPVVGIPRNLFTYEMFPLFWKIFSSLGIRVLLSEPSNGEIVKNTYDTCRTTPCMPYKLISGTWMLFSFPLCLQEITLIILQIQEDSGTATIWAPPELP
;
A
#
# COMPACT_ATOMS: atom_id res chain seq x y z
N ALA A 1 -3.56 -4.20 12.96
CA ALA A 1 -3.14 -3.56 14.21
C ALA A 1 -2.54 -2.23 13.84
N ASN A 2 -2.96 -1.14 14.50
CA ASN A 2 -2.38 0.18 14.26
C ASN A 2 -1.10 0.31 15.11
N TYR A 3 0.06 0.26 14.47
CA TYR A 3 1.35 0.45 15.11
C TYR A 3 1.74 1.94 15.03
N CYS A 4 1.26 2.72 15.99
CA CYS A 4 1.62 4.13 16.09
C CYS A 4 3.02 4.26 16.72
N THR A 5 3.87 5.09 16.11
CA THR A 5 5.08 5.55 16.80
C THR A 5 4.66 6.63 17.79
N VAL A 6 4.79 6.35 19.09
CA VAL A 6 4.36 7.26 20.15
C VAL A 6 5.58 7.85 20.85
N GLN A 7 5.65 9.17 20.88
CA GLN A 7 6.68 9.91 21.61
C GLN A 7 6.16 10.20 23.03
N VAL A 8 6.98 9.90 24.02
CA VAL A 8 6.64 10.11 25.43
C VAL A 8 7.50 11.22 25.99
N VAL A 9 6.87 12.33 26.38
CA VAL A 9 7.55 13.50 26.96
C VAL A 9 7.26 13.53 28.46
N ARG A 10 8.31 13.70 29.28
CA ARG A 10 8.22 13.78 30.74
C ARG A 10 8.77 15.13 31.20
N PHE A 11 7.97 15.89 31.94
CA PHE A 11 8.37 17.17 32.52
C PHE A 11 8.43 17.06 34.05
N GLY A 12 9.62 16.87 34.61
CA GLY A 12 9.82 16.81 36.06
C GLY A 12 8.91 15.81 36.77
N LYS A 13 7.98 16.31 37.61
CA LYS A 13 7.00 15.52 38.37
C LYS A 13 5.60 15.43 37.70
N GLU A 14 5.41 16.02 36.53
CA GLU A 14 4.14 15.96 35.80
C GLU A 14 3.90 14.57 35.18
N PRO A 15 2.64 14.18 34.95
CA PRO A 15 2.33 12.95 34.24
C PRO A 15 2.90 12.95 32.81
N ALA A 16 3.34 11.79 32.34
CA ALA A 16 3.89 11.64 31.00
C ALA A 16 2.85 12.04 29.94
N ARG A 17 3.28 12.86 28.97
CA ARG A 17 2.46 13.23 27.81
C ARG A 17 2.83 12.37 26.62
N HIS A 18 1.83 11.81 25.96
CA HIS A 18 1.99 10.94 24.81
C HIS A 18 1.59 11.69 23.54
N TYR A 19 2.49 11.75 22.55
CA TYR A 19 2.26 12.38 21.25
C TYR A 19 2.39 11.36 20.12
N GLY A 20 1.62 11.54 19.05
CA GLY A 20 1.66 10.64 17.88
C GLY A 20 0.81 9.36 18.02
N ALA A 21 0.10 9.19 19.13
CA ALA A 21 -0.89 8.14 19.26
C ALA A 21 -2.15 8.49 18.45
N ARG A 22 -2.58 7.60 17.55
CA ARG A 22 -3.82 7.78 16.75
C ARG A 22 -4.98 6.92 17.25
N CYS A 23 -4.72 6.00 18.18
CA CYS A 23 -5.68 5.00 18.65
C CYS A 23 -6.30 5.33 20.02
N ASP A 24 -6.08 6.55 20.53
CA ASP A 24 -6.55 7.06 21.83
C ASP A 24 -6.18 6.17 23.04
N LYS A 25 -5.32 5.16 22.83
CA LYS A 25 -4.92 4.17 23.84
C LYS A 25 -4.22 4.83 25.01
N PHE A 26 -3.51 5.92 24.75
CA PHE A 26 -2.72 6.65 25.74
C PHE A 26 -3.47 7.85 26.35
N GLU A 27 -4.69 8.13 25.86
CA GLU A 27 -5.56 9.21 26.37
C GLU A 27 -6.74 8.67 27.17
N ARG A 28 -7.10 7.39 26.98
CA ARG A 28 -8.15 6.73 27.77
C ARG A 28 -7.66 6.43 29.19
N ASN A 29 -8.42 6.93 30.17
CA ASN A 29 -8.25 6.62 31.60
C ASN A 29 -8.78 5.23 32.01
N SER A 30 -9.34 4.46 31.07
CA SER A 30 -9.89 3.13 31.32
C SER A 30 -9.19 2.07 30.48
N SER A 31 -8.63 1.07 31.16
CA SER A 31 -8.24 -0.20 30.55
C SER A 31 -9.50 -1.05 30.34
N SER A 32 -10.29 -0.73 29.32
CA SER A 32 -11.30 -1.67 28.86
C SER A 32 -10.59 -2.78 28.10
N ASP A 33 -10.32 -3.89 28.81
CA ASP A 33 -9.93 -5.15 28.21
C ASP A 33 -11.03 -5.55 27.24
N THR A 34 -10.76 -5.33 25.98
CA THR A 34 -11.69 -5.74 24.94
C THR A 34 -10.89 -6.59 23.98
N SER A 35 -11.04 -7.90 24.14
CA SER A 35 -10.50 -8.95 23.30
C SER A 35 -11.20 -8.96 21.92
N TRP A 36 -11.38 -7.79 21.32
CA TRP A 36 -11.92 -7.69 19.97
C TRP A 36 -10.86 -8.19 18.99
N GLU A 37 -11.30 -9.02 18.07
CA GLU A 37 -10.50 -9.42 16.92
C GLU A 37 -10.11 -8.19 16.10
N ASP A 38 -8.91 -8.22 15.52
CA ASP A 38 -8.42 -7.14 14.68
C ASP A 38 -9.18 -7.12 13.35
N LEU A 39 -10.32 -6.42 13.33
CA LEU A 39 -11.19 -6.31 12.15
C LEU A 39 -10.47 -5.74 10.93
N ALA A 40 -9.44 -4.92 11.13
CA ALA A 40 -8.61 -4.40 10.04
C ALA A 40 -7.67 -5.48 9.49
N ALA A 41 -7.14 -6.37 10.32
CA ALA A 41 -6.43 -7.56 9.85
C ALA A 41 -7.39 -8.54 9.16
N PHE A 42 -8.56 -8.80 9.73
CA PHE A 42 -9.57 -9.68 9.16
C PHE A 42 -10.02 -9.20 7.76
N ARG A 43 -10.33 -7.91 7.63
CA ARG A 43 -10.68 -7.30 6.33
C ARG A 43 -9.54 -7.46 5.32
N ARG A 44 -8.29 -7.19 5.70
CA ARG A 44 -7.13 -7.36 4.80
C ARG A 44 -6.96 -8.81 4.38
N SER A 45 -7.11 -9.77 5.29
CA SER A 45 -7.02 -11.19 4.95
C SER A 45 -8.12 -11.63 3.99
N LEU A 46 -9.32 -11.06 4.09
CA LEU A 46 -10.42 -11.34 3.18
C LEU A 46 -10.19 -10.72 1.79
N PHE A 47 -9.71 -9.47 1.75
CA PHE A 47 -9.56 -8.70 0.51
C PHE A 47 -8.33 -9.10 -0.30
N PHE A 48 -7.21 -9.45 0.34
CA PHE A 48 -5.93 -9.72 -0.33
C PHE A 48 -5.48 -11.18 -0.20
N GLY A 49 -5.84 -11.85 0.90
CA GLY A 49 -5.31 -13.18 1.23
C GLY A 49 -5.67 -14.31 0.25
N PRO A 50 -6.89 -14.40 -0.30
CA PRO A 50 -7.21 -15.43 -1.31
C PRO A 50 -6.32 -15.31 -2.56
N TRP A 51 -6.01 -14.08 -2.95
CA TRP A 51 -5.40 -13.76 -4.25
C TRP A 51 -3.87 -13.77 -4.20
N GLU A 52 -3.27 -13.46 -3.05
CA GLU A 52 -1.82 -13.62 -2.82
C GLU A 52 -1.38 -15.09 -2.88
N ARG A 53 -2.32 -16.03 -2.67
CA ARG A 53 -2.06 -17.48 -2.64
C ARG A 53 -2.37 -18.18 -3.96
N GLU A 54 -3.03 -17.50 -4.89
CA GLU A 54 -3.40 -18.10 -6.16
C GLU A 54 -2.18 -18.09 -7.09
N ALA A 55 -1.78 -19.29 -7.54
CA ALA A 55 -0.64 -19.43 -8.43
C ALA A 55 -0.96 -18.71 -9.75
N LEU A 56 -0.26 -17.60 -9.98
CA LEU A 56 -0.42 -16.84 -11.21
C LEU A 56 0.06 -17.69 -12.40
N PRO A 57 -0.57 -17.59 -13.58
CA PRO A 57 -0.08 -18.26 -14.79
C PRO A 57 1.40 -17.94 -15.02
N SER A 58 2.22 -18.95 -15.31
CA SER A 58 3.67 -18.78 -15.48
C SER A 58 4.03 -17.97 -16.72
N ALA A 59 3.10 -17.83 -17.67
CA ALA A 59 3.26 -17.09 -18.91
C ALA A 59 2.07 -16.13 -19.11
N GLY A 60 2.37 -14.88 -19.50
CA GLY A 60 1.36 -13.86 -19.78
C GLY A 60 1.80 -12.45 -19.38
N PRO A 61 1.10 -11.41 -19.87
CA PRO A 61 1.33 -10.02 -19.46
C PRO A 61 1.04 -9.85 -17.97
N VAL A 62 1.72 -8.90 -17.34
CA VAL A 62 1.62 -8.64 -15.90
C VAL A 62 1.03 -7.26 -15.66
N VAL A 63 0.29 -7.05 -14.58
CA VAL A 63 -0.16 -5.71 -14.16
C VAL A 63 0.20 -5.52 -12.70
N GLY A 64 1.00 -4.49 -12.43
CA GLY A 64 1.31 -4.05 -11.08
C GLY A 64 0.22 -3.13 -10.53
N ILE A 65 -0.42 -3.52 -9.43
CA ILE A 65 -1.42 -2.71 -8.74
C ILE A 65 -0.80 -2.19 -7.44
N PRO A 66 -0.60 -0.87 -7.28
CA PRO A 66 -0.16 -0.30 -6.01
C PRO A 66 -1.27 -0.38 -4.96
N ARG A 67 -0.92 -0.68 -3.70
CA ARG A 67 -1.83 -0.59 -2.56
C ARG A 67 -2.09 0.87 -2.21
N ASN A 68 -3.11 1.44 -2.84
CA ASN A 68 -3.63 2.76 -2.55
C ASN A 68 -5.05 2.66 -2.00
N LEU A 69 -5.66 3.81 -1.66
CA LEU A 69 -7.01 3.89 -1.11
C LEU A 69 -8.05 3.10 -1.93
N PHE A 70 -7.96 3.17 -3.25
CA PHE A 70 -8.90 2.53 -4.17
C PHE A 70 -8.73 1.01 -4.20
N THR A 71 -7.49 0.53 -4.14
CA THR A 71 -7.18 -0.91 -4.08
C THR A 71 -7.73 -1.56 -2.81
N TYR A 72 -7.83 -0.85 -1.68
CA TYR A 72 -8.43 -1.38 -0.45
C TYR A 72 -9.95 -1.62 -0.52
N GLU A 73 -10.60 -1.16 -1.58
CA GLU A 73 -12.04 -1.36 -1.80
C GLU A 73 -12.33 -2.20 -3.04
N MET A 74 -11.54 -2.05 -4.10
CA MET A 74 -11.86 -2.61 -5.41
C MET A 74 -10.91 -3.75 -5.85
N PHE A 75 -9.93 -4.16 -5.04
CA PHE A 75 -8.97 -5.18 -5.46
C PHE A 75 -9.59 -6.52 -5.91
N PRO A 76 -10.60 -7.10 -5.22
CA PRO A 76 -11.22 -8.34 -5.69
C PRO A 76 -11.80 -8.22 -7.10
N LEU A 77 -12.36 -7.05 -7.43
CA LEU A 77 -12.89 -6.76 -8.77
C LEU A 77 -11.76 -6.72 -9.80
N PHE A 78 -10.70 -5.93 -9.55
CA PHE A 78 -9.57 -5.82 -10.48
C PHE A 78 -8.86 -7.15 -10.69
N TRP A 79 -8.60 -7.85 -9.59
CA TRP A 79 -7.96 -9.16 -9.65
C TRP A 79 -8.77 -10.10 -10.54
N LYS A 80 -10.10 -10.14 -10.38
CA LYS A 80 -10.94 -11.06 -11.16
C LYS A 80 -11.04 -10.68 -12.63
N ILE A 81 -11.12 -9.39 -12.95
CA ILE A 81 -11.12 -8.90 -14.33
C ILE A 81 -9.82 -9.31 -15.03
N PHE A 82 -8.68 -8.98 -14.45
CA PHE A 82 -7.38 -9.25 -15.06
C PHE A 82 -7.05 -10.74 -15.11
N SER A 83 -7.36 -11.51 -14.05
CA SER A 83 -7.13 -12.95 -14.06
C SER A 83 -8.02 -13.67 -15.07
N SER A 84 -9.26 -13.22 -15.28
CA SER A 84 -10.15 -13.76 -16.32
C SER A 84 -9.65 -13.52 -17.75
N LEU A 85 -8.84 -12.47 -17.94
CA LEU A 85 -8.18 -12.14 -19.20
C LEU A 85 -6.83 -12.87 -19.39
N GLY A 86 -6.42 -13.71 -18.43
CA GLY A 86 -5.11 -14.37 -18.44
C GLY A 86 -3.94 -13.44 -18.09
N ILE A 87 -4.22 -12.28 -17.48
CA ILE A 87 -3.23 -11.29 -17.06
C ILE A 87 -2.81 -11.59 -15.61
N ARG A 88 -1.51 -11.56 -15.36
CA ARG A 88 -0.93 -11.79 -14.05
C ARG A 88 -0.97 -10.51 -13.20
N VAL A 89 -1.67 -10.54 -12.07
CA VAL A 89 -1.78 -9.36 -11.17
C VAL A 89 -0.74 -9.44 -10.07
N LEU A 90 0.15 -8.44 -9.99
CA LEU A 90 1.08 -8.26 -8.88
C LEU A 90 0.61 -7.12 -8.00
N LEU A 91 0.48 -7.38 -6.70
CA LEU A 91 0.08 -6.38 -5.72
C LEU A 91 1.32 -5.85 -5.01
N SER A 92 1.44 -4.53 -4.86
CA SER A 92 2.57 -3.95 -4.11
C SER A 92 2.57 -4.39 -2.65
N GLU A 93 3.71 -4.20 -1.99
CA GLU A 93 3.81 -4.38 -0.54
C GLU A 93 2.88 -3.41 0.23
N PRO A 94 2.49 -3.77 1.47
CA PRO A 94 1.86 -2.83 2.38
C PRO A 94 2.72 -1.58 2.62
N SER A 95 2.06 -0.42 2.78
CA SER A 95 2.73 0.84 3.10
C SER A 95 3.64 0.69 4.33
N ASN A 96 4.93 0.95 4.16
CA ASN A 96 5.96 0.86 5.18
C ASN A 96 6.71 2.21 5.30
N GLY A 97 7.59 2.34 6.31
CA GLY A 97 8.32 3.58 6.57
C GLY A 97 9.23 4.01 5.42
N GLU A 98 9.76 3.07 4.65
CA GLU A 98 10.60 3.33 3.49
C GLU A 98 9.80 3.91 2.32
N ILE A 99 8.65 3.31 1.99
CA ILE A 99 7.69 3.84 1.01
C ILE A 99 7.29 5.27 1.39
N VAL A 100 7.01 5.51 2.67
CA VAL A 100 6.66 6.85 3.19
C VAL A 100 7.81 7.84 2.98
N LYS A 101 9.06 7.46 3.28
CA LYS A 101 10.23 8.32 3.07
C LYS A 101 10.39 8.66 1.58
N ASN A 102 10.37 7.65 0.73
CA ASN A 102 10.50 7.81 -0.72
C ASN A 102 9.39 8.68 -1.30
N THR A 103 8.19 8.58 -0.74
CA THR A 103 7.06 9.44 -1.09
C THR A 103 7.36 10.92 -0.85
N TYR A 104 7.99 11.26 0.27
CA TYR A 104 8.36 12.66 0.55
C TYR A 104 9.47 13.16 -0.38
N ASP A 105 10.41 12.29 -0.75
CA ASP A 105 11.52 12.65 -1.64
C ASP A 105 11.05 12.83 -3.10
N THR A 106 10.01 12.11 -3.52
CA THR A 106 9.50 12.11 -4.91
C THR A 106 8.32 13.04 -5.15
N CYS A 107 7.41 13.17 -4.19
CA CYS A 107 6.16 13.91 -4.36
C CYS A 107 6.19 15.26 -3.64
N ARG A 108 6.56 16.31 -4.39
CA ARG A 108 6.63 17.69 -3.90
C ARG A 108 5.27 18.38 -3.74
N THR A 109 4.21 17.86 -4.36
CA THR A 109 2.88 18.50 -4.43
C THR A 109 2.06 18.27 -3.15
N THR A 110 0.85 18.85 -3.08
CA THR A 110 -0.07 18.78 -1.93
C THR A 110 -1.14 17.67 -1.94
N PRO A 111 -1.09 16.58 -2.75
CA PRO A 111 -2.18 15.60 -2.68
C PRO A 111 -2.20 14.88 -1.33
N CYS A 112 -3.34 14.25 -1.02
CA CYS A 112 -3.50 13.51 0.21
C CYS A 112 -2.47 12.38 0.32
N MET A 113 -2.06 12.06 1.56
CA MET A 113 -1.02 11.05 1.81
C MET A 113 -1.25 9.71 1.11
N PRO A 114 -2.48 9.14 1.06
CA PRO A 114 -2.74 7.87 0.37
C PRO A 114 -2.40 7.89 -1.11
N TYR A 115 -2.56 9.03 -1.78
CA TYR A 115 -2.21 9.18 -3.18
C TYR A 115 -0.69 9.35 -3.35
N LYS A 116 -0.06 10.12 -2.47
CA LYS A 116 1.40 10.27 -2.46
C LYS A 116 2.11 8.93 -2.29
N LEU A 117 1.58 8.02 -1.48
CA LEU A 117 2.15 6.67 -1.28
C LEU A 117 2.32 5.87 -2.57
N ILE A 118 1.53 6.17 -3.62
CA ILE A 118 1.70 5.55 -4.94
C ILE A 118 3.08 5.91 -5.49
N SER A 119 3.46 7.19 -5.46
CA SER A 119 4.76 7.64 -5.97
C SER A 119 5.95 7.04 -5.23
N GLY A 120 5.88 6.91 -3.89
CA GLY A 120 6.95 6.25 -3.13
C GLY A 120 7.01 4.75 -3.36
N THR A 121 5.85 4.10 -3.51
CA THR A 121 5.77 2.68 -3.90
C THR A 121 6.45 2.48 -5.26
N TRP A 122 6.19 3.37 -6.22
CA TRP A 122 6.76 3.30 -7.56
C TRP A 122 8.26 3.56 -7.58
N MET A 123 8.76 4.44 -6.71
CA MET A 123 10.19 4.69 -6.57
C MET A 123 10.97 3.42 -6.16
N LEU A 124 10.40 2.56 -5.32
CA LEU A 124 10.99 1.26 -4.97
C LEU A 124 11.07 0.30 -6.17
N PHE A 125 10.29 0.55 -7.23
CA PHE A 125 10.28 -0.23 -8.47
C PHE A 125 11.07 0.44 -9.64
N SER A 126 11.75 1.57 -9.37
CA SER A 126 12.74 2.31 -10.19
C SER A 126 12.26 3.44 -11.14
N PHE A 127 12.86 4.64 -10.92
CA PHE A 127 12.95 5.92 -11.68
C PHE A 127 11.67 6.78 -11.94
N PRO A 128 11.79 8.13 -12.07
CA PRO A 128 11.04 9.12 -11.30
C PRO A 128 10.18 9.96 -12.25
N LEU A 129 8.94 9.55 -12.50
CA LEU A 129 8.00 10.38 -13.24
C LEU A 129 7.05 11.05 -12.26
N CYS A 130 7.54 12.16 -11.71
CA CYS A 130 6.70 13.15 -11.05
C CYS A 130 6.11 14.04 -12.16
N LEU A 131 4.85 13.75 -12.52
CA LEU A 131 3.89 14.68 -13.12
C LEU A 131 4.27 15.33 -14.46
N GLN A 132 3.98 14.62 -15.55
CA GLN A 132 3.24 15.22 -16.67
C GLN A 132 2.09 14.28 -17.02
N GLU A 133 0.88 14.81 -16.90
CA GLU A 133 -0.43 14.21 -17.22
C GLU A 133 -0.96 13.10 -16.27
N ILE A 134 -1.76 13.57 -15.31
CA ILE A 134 -2.76 12.78 -14.59
C ILE A 134 -3.85 12.41 -15.60
N THR A 135 -3.64 11.38 -16.41
CA THR A 135 -4.63 10.57 -17.15
C THR A 135 -3.86 9.36 -17.70
N LEU A 136 -4.38 8.13 -17.58
CA LEU A 136 -3.80 6.87 -18.11
C LEU A 136 -2.68 6.17 -17.30
N ILE A 137 -2.98 5.73 -16.08
CA ILE A 137 -2.30 4.51 -15.54
C ILE A 137 -3.33 3.47 -15.07
N ILE A 138 -4.47 3.46 -15.75
CA ILE A 138 -5.34 2.29 -15.86
C ILE A 138 -5.25 1.68 -17.27
N LEU A 139 -4.66 2.37 -18.25
CA LEU A 139 -4.53 1.92 -19.65
C LEU A 139 -3.31 2.53 -20.36
N GLN A 140 -2.08 2.31 -19.86
CA GLN A 140 -0.91 2.35 -20.76
C GLN A 140 -0.50 0.91 -21.02
N ILE A 141 -1.37 0.22 -21.77
CA ILE A 141 -0.92 -0.75 -22.78
C ILE A 141 -0.15 0.12 -23.77
N GLN A 142 1.17 0.24 -23.58
CA GLN A 142 1.99 0.86 -24.60
C GLN A 142 2.10 -0.19 -25.72
N GLU A 143 1.23 -0.04 -26.73
CA GLU A 143 1.50 -0.47 -28.09
C GLU A 143 2.88 0.09 -28.44
N ASP A 144 3.93 -0.72 -28.31
CA ASP A 144 5.12 -0.68 -29.15
C ASP A 144 6.02 -1.85 -28.75
N SER A 145 6.28 -2.73 -29.73
CA SER A 145 7.23 -3.86 -29.68
C SER A 145 6.86 -5.11 -28.87
N GLY A 146 5.80 -5.82 -29.29
CA GLY A 146 5.74 -7.31 -29.38
C GLY A 146 6.06 -8.21 -28.16
N THR A 147 6.38 -7.65 -27.00
CA THR A 147 6.83 -8.35 -25.79
C THR A 147 6.53 -7.44 -24.59
N ALA A 148 5.28 -7.49 -24.12
CA ALA A 148 4.87 -6.79 -22.91
C ALA A 148 5.36 -7.56 -21.67
N THR A 149 6.65 -7.45 -21.36
CA THR A 149 7.19 -7.87 -20.07
C THR A 149 6.96 -6.74 -19.07
N ILE A 150 5.78 -6.71 -18.45
CA ILE A 150 5.60 -5.92 -17.23
C ILE A 150 6.29 -6.72 -16.13
N TRP A 151 7.36 -6.14 -15.60
CA TRP A 151 8.40 -6.82 -14.84
C TRP A 151 7.86 -7.61 -13.63
N ALA A 152 8.33 -8.85 -13.50
CA ALA A 152 8.31 -9.58 -12.23
C ALA A 152 9.45 -9.04 -11.35
N PRO A 153 9.27 -8.91 -10.02
CA PRO A 153 10.40 -8.60 -9.16
C PRO A 153 11.48 -9.69 -9.35
N PRO A 154 12.78 -9.33 -9.36
CA PRO A 154 13.82 -10.34 -9.22
C PRO A 154 13.56 -11.07 -7.90
N GLU A 155 13.65 -12.40 -7.93
CA GLU A 155 13.55 -13.26 -6.74
C GLU A 155 14.43 -12.65 -5.64
N LEU A 156 13.80 -12.15 -4.57
CA LEU A 156 14.50 -11.71 -3.38
C LEU A 156 15.16 -12.95 -2.74
N PRO A 157 16.42 -12.87 -2.30
CA PRO A 157 17.09 -13.96 -1.60
C PRO A 157 16.42 -14.33 -0.27
#